data_AF-A0A7Y2WW44-F1
#
_entry.id   AF-A0A7Y2WW44-F1
#
_cell.length_a   1.000
_cell.length_b   1.000
_cell.length_c   1.000
_cell.angle_alpha   90.00
_cell.angle_beta   90.00
_cell.angle_gamma   90.00
#
_symmetry.space_group_name_H-M   'P 1'
#
loop_
_entity.id
_entity.type
_entity.pdbx_description
1 polymer ?
#
loop_
_entity_poly.entity_id
_entity_poly.type
_entity_poly.pdbx_seq_one_letter_code
_entity_poly.pdbx_strand_id
1 'polypeptide(L)'
;MQSSTRPNDRQAAIFVSVAVGIIVAVVTTATFYWVYDLALGQERAAATVIAQAPWSSSDGIKIITTSAPNVPTDGRQPWLGANSWTTGVQAGQTWVQNNPNPVNVQVLVGMDSSQIWAYMQQYVAGALGVSCEYCHDINNFSLDTFPQKVTARNMMYLVTDLNANFILQLPNWRGNYVQCATCHNSQPNNLEGFAPQFIKSVPPINVTVEPLDANGEAITDPALKPASIQNPVKLQDAILYYIYNYQVWKPYDANDPESGRGSLALTYTGGRTQDQVTINQNVMNNNSWSLGVGCNYCHNSRNFTAYEAHPANNVTNQLYAYNKRKAQQMLLMTSWIQANWLSYGAIAKPSVPTALEGGASSFSYQMLNGQIYNVPGCYTCHMGYNNADGISVPKAAMNQTSFMNQANAGQVIFPQALRGGQ
;
A
#
# COMPACT_ATOMS: atom_id res chain seq x y z
N MET A 1 -0.30 8.24 77.84
CA MET A 1 -1.15 9.13 77.01
C MET A 1 -0.23 10.12 76.32
N GLN A 2 0.21 9.85 75.08
CA GLN A 2 0.93 10.84 74.28
C GLN A 2 -0.11 11.77 73.65
N SER A 3 -0.08 13.04 74.08
CA SER A 3 -0.92 14.10 73.55
C SER A 3 -0.60 14.30 72.06
N SER A 4 -1.62 14.25 71.21
CA SER A 4 -1.55 14.68 69.81
C SER A 4 -1.13 16.16 69.77
N THR A 5 0.14 16.44 69.49
CA THR A 5 0.61 17.80 69.24
C THR A 5 -0.06 18.33 67.97
N ARG A 6 -1.01 19.26 68.15
CA ARG A 6 -1.61 20.00 67.03
C ARG A 6 -0.48 20.71 66.24
N PRO A 7 -0.52 20.72 64.90
CA PRO A 7 0.46 21.45 64.10
C PRO A 7 0.52 22.91 64.57
N ASN A 8 1.73 23.48 64.64
CA ASN A 8 1.82 24.93 64.86
C ASN A 8 1.23 25.68 63.63
N ASP A 9 0.76 26.91 63.82
CA ASP A 9 0.04 27.66 62.77
C ASP A 9 0.83 27.75 61.44
N ARG A 10 2.16 27.72 61.52
CA ARG A 10 3.05 27.70 60.35
C ARG A 10 2.99 26.37 59.58
N GLN A 11 2.96 25.24 60.28
CA GLN A 11 2.78 23.93 59.65
C GLN A 11 1.39 23.81 59.03
N ALA A 12 0.34 24.26 59.73
CA ALA A 12 -1.01 24.29 59.19
C ALA A 12 -1.11 25.15 57.91
N ALA A 13 -0.48 26.33 57.90
CA ALA A 13 -0.42 27.21 56.72
C ALA A 13 0.31 26.57 55.53
N ILE A 14 1.41 25.84 55.77
CA ILE A 14 2.13 25.11 54.71
C ILE A 14 1.25 23.98 54.14
N PHE A 15 0.61 23.17 54.99
CA PHE A 15 -0.28 22.11 54.54
C PHE A 15 -1.45 22.63 53.71
N VAL A 16 -2.09 23.72 54.16
CA VAL A 16 -3.18 24.37 53.42
C VAL A 16 -2.68 24.91 52.08
N SER A 17 -1.51 25.55 52.04
CA SER A 17 -0.95 26.10 50.80
C SER A 17 -0.63 25.02 49.76
N VAL A 18 -0.07 23.89 50.19
CA VAL A 18 0.20 22.74 49.32
C VAL A 18 -1.11 22.11 48.83
N ALA A 19 -2.10 21.93 49.71
CA ALA A 19 -3.41 21.40 49.34
C ALA A 19 -4.12 22.28 48.30
N VAL A 20 -4.09 23.61 48.48
CA VAL A 20 -4.63 24.57 47.52
C VAL A 20 -3.87 24.48 46.18
N GLY A 21 -2.54 24.40 46.21
CA GLY A 21 -1.72 24.23 45.01
C GLY A 21 -2.07 22.96 44.21
N ILE A 22 -2.28 21.83 44.90
CA ILE A 22 -2.71 20.57 44.27
C ILE A 22 -4.11 20.74 43.65
N ILE A 23 -5.05 21.35 44.37
CA ILE A 23 -6.42 21.58 43.86
C ILE A 23 -6.39 22.46 42.61
N VAL A 24 -5.61 23.56 42.64
CA VAL A 24 -5.46 24.43 41.47
C VAL A 24 -4.86 23.66 40.30
N ALA A 25 -3.82 22.86 40.51
CA ALA A 25 -3.22 22.05 39.45
C ALA A 25 -4.21 21.04 38.84
N VAL A 26 -5.00 20.36 39.67
CA VAL A 26 -6.04 19.43 39.21
C VAL A 26 -7.12 20.16 38.42
N VAL A 27 -7.65 21.27 38.95
CA VAL A 27 -8.73 22.04 38.31
C VAL A 27 -8.26 22.64 36.99
N THR A 28 -7.06 23.23 36.95
CA THR A 28 -6.51 23.81 35.72
C THR A 28 -6.21 22.75 34.65
N THR A 29 -5.68 21.59 35.06
CA THR A 29 -5.45 20.46 34.15
C THR A 29 -6.78 19.89 33.62
N ALA A 30 -7.76 19.68 34.49
CA ALA A 30 -9.09 19.20 34.10
C ALA A 30 -9.81 20.20 33.18
N THR A 31 -9.72 21.49 33.47
CA THR A 31 -10.27 22.56 32.62
C THR A 31 -9.58 22.58 31.26
N PHE A 32 -8.26 22.42 31.20
CA PHE A 32 -7.53 22.31 29.93
C PHE A 32 -8.04 21.13 29.10
N TYR A 33 -8.13 19.92 29.68
CA TYR A 33 -8.62 18.74 28.96
C TYR A 33 -10.09 18.87 28.56
N TRP A 34 -10.93 19.48 29.40
CA TRP A 34 -12.33 19.75 29.07
C TRP A 34 -12.47 20.71 27.87
N VAL A 35 -11.72 21.82 27.87
CA VAL A 35 -11.68 22.77 26.73
C VAL A 35 -11.10 22.10 25.48
N TYR A 36 -10.05 21.31 25.65
CA TYR A 36 -9.41 20.58 24.56
C TYR A 36 -10.36 19.56 23.92
N ASP A 37 -11.11 18.80 24.71
CA ASP A 37 -12.09 17.83 24.22
C ASP A 37 -13.31 18.51 23.59
N LEU A 38 -13.76 19.65 24.13
CA LEU A 38 -14.82 20.45 23.50
C LEU A 38 -14.39 21.01 22.15
N ALA A 39 -13.16 21.51 22.05
CA ALA A 39 -12.65 22.15 20.84
C ALA A 39 -12.27 21.14 19.75
N LEU A 40 -11.70 19.99 20.12
CA LEU A 40 -11.08 19.05 19.18
C LEU A 40 -11.60 17.61 19.29
N GLY A 41 -12.35 17.26 20.34
CA GLY A 41 -12.75 15.88 20.62
C GLY A 41 -13.70 15.31 19.57
N GLN A 42 -14.69 16.08 19.10
CA GLN A 42 -15.63 15.63 18.07
C GLN A 42 -14.96 15.44 16.70
N GLU A 43 -14.16 16.41 16.27
CA GLU A 43 -13.43 16.34 15.00
C GLU A 43 -12.40 15.19 15.01
N ARG A 44 -11.70 14.98 16.13
CA ARG A 44 -10.78 13.86 16.29
C ARG A 44 -11.49 12.52 16.34
N ALA A 45 -12.61 12.41 17.04
CA ALA A 45 -13.40 11.18 17.06
C ALA A 45 -13.90 10.85 15.65
N ALA A 46 -14.43 11.83 14.91
CA ALA A 46 -14.85 11.66 13.53
C ALA A 46 -13.68 11.28 12.60
N ALA A 47 -12.54 11.97 12.72
CA ALA A 47 -11.33 11.65 11.96
C ALA A 47 -10.77 10.25 12.28
N THR A 48 -10.85 9.82 13.54
CA THR A 48 -10.42 8.49 13.98
C THR A 48 -11.32 7.40 13.40
N VAL A 49 -12.63 7.60 13.40
CA VAL A 49 -13.60 6.66 12.80
C VAL A 49 -13.37 6.54 11.28
N ILE A 50 -13.15 7.66 10.58
CA ILE A 50 -12.88 7.66 9.14
C ILE A 50 -11.52 7.01 8.82
N ALA A 51 -10.50 7.28 9.63
CA ALA A 51 -9.17 6.70 9.45
C ALA A 51 -9.16 5.16 9.59
N GLN A 52 -10.08 4.61 10.39
CA GLN A 52 -10.16 3.16 10.69
C GLN A 52 -11.22 2.40 9.87
N ALA A 53 -12.14 3.09 9.20
CA ALA A 53 -13.16 2.44 8.38
C ALA A 53 -12.50 1.61 7.25
N PRO A 54 -12.93 0.37 6.94
CA PRO A 54 -12.45 -0.37 5.78
C PRO A 54 -12.74 0.35 4.45
N TRP A 55 -12.04 -0.02 3.38
CA TRP A 55 -12.42 0.45 2.05
C TRP A 55 -13.79 -0.11 1.64
N SER A 56 -14.61 0.70 0.96
CA SER A 56 -15.91 0.30 0.43
C SER A 56 -16.06 0.73 -1.03
N SER A 57 -16.69 -0.12 -1.84
CA SER A 57 -17.04 0.21 -3.22
C SER A 57 -17.95 1.43 -3.33
N SER A 58 -18.77 1.71 -2.30
CA SER A 58 -19.65 2.88 -2.24
C SER A 58 -18.87 4.20 -2.29
N ASP A 59 -17.66 4.24 -1.73
CA ASP A 59 -16.86 5.46 -1.68
C ASP A 59 -16.36 5.83 -3.07
N GLY A 60 -15.94 4.83 -3.85
CA GLY A 60 -15.61 5.02 -5.26
C GLY A 60 -16.80 5.45 -6.11
N ILE A 61 -17.96 4.83 -5.92
CA ILE A 61 -19.19 5.23 -6.62
C ILE A 61 -19.60 6.67 -6.27
N LYS A 62 -19.44 7.06 -5.00
CA LYS A 62 -19.65 8.44 -4.57
C LYS A 62 -18.70 9.39 -5.30
N ILE A 63 -17.40 9.06 -5.36
CA ILE A 63 -16.42 9.83 -6.13
C ILE A 63 -16.89 10.03 -7.57
N ILE A 64 -17.32 8.95 -8.25
CA ILE A 64 -17.81 9.04 -9.63
C ILE A 64 -19.02 9.97 -9.76
N THR A 65 -20.03 9.76 -8.92
CA THR A 65 -21.34 10.43 -9.04
C THR A 65 -21.32 11.89 -8.61
N THR A 66 -20.49 12.25 -7.64
CA THR A 66 -20.39 13.63 -7.12
C THR A 66 -19.32 14.47 -7.81
N SER A 67 -18.44 13.85 -8.61
CA SER A 67 -17.43 14.58 -9.37
C SER A 67 -18.06 15.44 -10.46
N ALA A 68 -17.39 16.55 -10.78
CA ALA A 68 -17.72 17.32 -11.98
C ALA A 68 -17.51 16.44 -13.23
N PRO A 69 -18.32 16.61 -14.28
CA PRO A 69 -18.07 15.97 -15.57
C PRO A 69 -16.67 16.31 -16.07
N ASN A 70 -15.92 15.29 -16.46
CA ASN A 70 -14.59 15.47 -17.00
C ASN A 70 -14.62 15.53 -18.54
N VAL A 71 -13.60 16.11 -19.15
CA VAL A 71 -13.46 16.13 -20.61
C VAL A 71 -12.24 15.27 -20.96
N PRO A 72 -12.43 14.03 -21.44
CA PRO A 72 -11.32 13.18 -21.87
C PRO A 72 -10.51 13.83 -22.99
N THR A 73 -9.19 13.70 -22.92
CA THR A 73 -8.26 14.23 -23.93
C THR A 73 -8.28 13.44 -25.24
N ASP A 74 -8.91 12.27 -25.26
CA ASP A 74 -9.04 11.39 -26.42
C ASP A 74 -10.36 11.58 -27.19
N GLY A 75 -11.10 12.66 -26.92
CA GLY A 75 -12.31 13.04 -27.66
C GLY A 75 -13.56 12.24 -27.29
N ARG A 76 -13.49 11.37 -26.28
CA ARG A 76 -14.65 10.63 -25.77
C ARG A 76 -15.58 11.52 -24.94
N GLN A 77 -16.80 11.04 -24.73
CA GLN A 77 -17.76 11.67 -23.83
C GLN A 77 -17.24 11.65 -22.38
N PRO A 78 -17.66 12.63 -21.54
CA PRO A 78 -17.40 12.61 -20.10
C PRO A 78 -17.75 11.27 -19.46
N TRP A 79 -16.86 10.76 -18.61
CA TRP A 79 -17.04 9.50 -17.86
C TRP A 79 -17.15 9.74 -16.34
N LEU A 80 -17.28 10.99 -15.90
CA LEU A 80 -17.53 11.37 -14.51
C LEU A 80 -18.85 12.16 -14.38
N GLY A 81 -19.39 12.13 -13.17
CA GLY A 81 -20.63 12.81 -12.80
C GLY A 81 -21.86 11.91 -12.83
N ALA A 82 -22.90 12.34 -12.12
CA ALA A 82 -24.14 11.58 -11.93
C ALA A 82 -24.81 11.15 -13.25
N ASN A 83 -24.77 12.00 -14.29
CA ASN A 83 -25.36 11.69 -15.59
C ASN A 83 -24.61 10.54 -16.27
N SER A 84 -23.28 10.61 -16.36
CA SER A 84 -22.47 9.53 -16.93
C SER A 84 -22.68 8.21 -16.17
N TRP A 85 -22.68 8.25 -14.84
CA TRP A 85 -22.96 7.04 -14.04
C TRP A 85 -24.33 6.44 -14.35
N THR A 86 -25.37 7.27 -14.39
CA THR A 86 -26.75 6.79 -14.64
C THR A 86 -26.88 6.21 -16.05
N THR A 87 -26.32 6.88 -17.07
CA THR A 87 -26.33 6.41 -18.45
C THR A 87 -25.58 5.09 -18.61
N GLY A 88 -24.36 5.00 -18.08
CA GLY A 88 -23.55 3.78 -18.13
C GLY A 88 -24.22 2.60 -17.42
N VAL A 89 -24.82 2.83 -16.24
CA VAL A 89 -25.56 1.79 -15.50
C VAL A 89 -26.79 1.32 -16.27
N GLN A 90 -27.59 2.23 -16.81
CA GLN A 90 -28.78 1.87 -17.59
C GLN A 90 -28.41 1.07 -18.84
N ALA A 91 -27.41 1.53 -19.60
CA ALA A 91 -26.94 0.83 -20.80
C ALA A 91 -26.40 -0.57 -20.46
N GLY A 92 -25.64 -0.71 -19.37
CA GLY A 92 -25.12 -1.99 -18.92
C GLY A 92 -26.21 -2.95 -18.45
N GLN A 93 -27.24 -2.46 -17.75
CA GLN A 93 -28.41 -3.28 -17.37
C GLN A 93 -29.15 -3.79 -18.61
N THR A 94 -29.39 -2.93 -19.60
CA THR A 94 -29.99 -3.36 -20.89
C THR A 94 -29.11 -4.38 -21.61
N TRP A 95 -27.79 -4.19 -21.61
CA TRP A 95 -26.85 -5.15 -22.19
C TRP A 95 -26.95 -6.53 -21.53
N VAL A 96 -26.94 -6.58 -20.19
CA VAL A 96 -27.04 -7.82 -19.40
C VAL A 96 -28.36 -8.54 -19.66
N GLN A 97 -29.46 -7.80 -19.76
CA GLN A 97 -30.78 -8.38 -20.08
C GLN A 97 -30.80 -9.04 -21.46
N ASN A 98 -30.16 -8.41 -22.46
CA ASN A 98 -30.11 -8.92 -23.83
C ASN A 98 -29.05 -10.01 -24.04
N ASN A 99 -28.03 -10.06 -23.17
CA ASN A 99 -26.90 -10.99 -23.25
C ASN A 99 -26.72 -11.69 -21.90
N PRO A 100 -27.60 -12.64 -21.52
CA PRO A 100 -27.51 -13.31 -20.22
C PRO A 100 -26.20 -14.11 -20.07
N ASN A 101 -25.64 -14.58 -21.18
CA ASN A 101 -24.31 -15.18 -21.24
C ASN A 101 -23.27 -14.13 -21.64
N PRO A 102 -22.05 -14.16 -21.07
CA PRO A 102 -21.04 -13.16 -21.39
C PRO A 102 -20.52 -13.26 -22.84
N VAL A 103 -20.22 -12.10 -23.43
CA VAL A 103 -19.68 -11.96 -24.79
C VAL A 103 -18.27 -11.38 -24.72
N ASN A 104 -17.30 -12.02 -25.38
CA ASN A 104 -15.88 -11.60 -25.39
C ASN A 104 -15.23 -11.51 -23.98
N VAL A 105 -15.62 -12.40 -23.06
CA VAL A 105 -14.98 -12.51 -21.74
C VAL A 105 -13.80 -13.47 -21.80
N GLN A 106 -12.65 -13.01 -21.29
CA GLN A 106 -11.37 -13.73 -21.38
C GLN A 106 -10.76 -14.07 -20.02
N VAL A 107 -11.12 -13.34 -18.96
CA VAL A 107 -10.57 -13.53 -17.60
C VAL A 107 -11.61 -14.03 -16.62
N LEU A 108 -12.76 -13.35 -16.53
CA LEU A 108 -13.85 -13.68 -15.60
C LEU A 108 -14.71 -14.85 -16.11
N VAL A 109 -14.05 -15.91 -16.59
CA VAL A 109 -14.70 -17.12 -17.08
C VAL A 109 -15.42 -17.85 -15.95
N GLY A 110 -16.52 -18.52 -16.26
CA GLY A 110 -17.36 -19.22 -15.28
C GLY A 110 -18.35 -18.32 -14.54
N MET A 111 -18.39 -17.02 -14.81
CA MET A 111 -19.41 -16.09 -14.33
C MET A 111 -20.44 -15.79 -15.42
N ASP A 112 -21.70 -15.58 -15.04
CA ASP A 112 -22.72 -15.06 -15.96
C ASP A 112 -22.65 -13.52 -16.10
N SER A 113 -23.39 -12.95 -17.04
CA SER A 113 -23.37 -11.50 -17.28
C SER A 113 -23.82 -10.68 -16.07
N SER A 114 -24.72 -11.19 -15.23
CA SER A 114 -25.22 -10.48 -14.04
C SER A 114 -24.16 -10.44 -12.94
N GLN A 115 -23.42 -11.53 -12.74
CA GLN A 115 -22.32 -11.62 -11.79
C GLN A 115 -21.15 -10.71 -12.23
N ILE A 116 -20.81 -10.72 -13.52
CA ILE A 116 -19.77 -9.84 -14.07
C ILE A 116 -20.20 -8.38 -13.92
N TRP A 117 -21.45 -8.04 -14.21
CA TRP A 117 -21.97 -6.68 -14.06
C TRP A 117 -21.88 -6.17 -12.62
N ALA A 118 -22.23 -7.00 -11.64
CA ALA A 118 -22.09 -6.65 -10.24
C ALA A 118 -20.60 -6.48 -9.85
N TYR A 119 -19.71 -7.35 -10.34
CA TYR A 119 -18.27 -7.22 -10.10
C TYR A 119 -17.70 -5.93 -10.68
N MET A 120 -18.06 -5.61 -11.92
CA MET A 120 -17.60 -4.41 -12.63
C MET A 120 -18.01 -3.13 -11.89
N GLN A 121 -19.25 -3.01 -11.44
CA GLN A 121 -19.70 -1.82 -10.72
C GLN A 121 -19.01 -1.67 -9.35
N GLN A 122 -18.96 -2.75 -8.56
CA GLN A 122 -18.49 -2.66 -7.19
C GLN A 122 -16.96 -2.65 -7.09
N TYR A 123 -16.28 -3.52 -7.82
CA TYR A 123 -14.87 -3.84 -7.59
C TYR A 123 -13.93 -3.40 -8.72
N VAL A 124 -14.47 -2.96 -9.86
CA VAL A 124 -13.68 -2.33 -10.92
C VAL A 124 -13.93 -0.82 -10.93
N ALA A 125 -15.15 -0.39 -11.25
CA ALA A 125 -15.54 1.03 -11.28
C ALA A 125 -15.35 1.70 -9.92
N GLY A 126 -15.91 1.11 -8.84
CA GLY A 126 -15.71 1.62 -7.48
C GLY A 126 -14.23 1.62 -7.03
N ALA A 127 -13.45 0.62 -7.43
CA ALA A 127 -12.04 0.55 -7.06
C ALA A 127 -11.16 1.58 -7.77
N LEU A 128 -11.48 1.91 -9.02
CA LEU A 128 -10.73 2.85 -9.85
C LEU A 128 -11.29 4.28 -9.77
N GLY A 129 -12.53 4.47 -9.28
CA GLY A 129 -13.19 5.76 -9.28
C GLY A 129 -13.59 6.25 -10.68
N VAL A 130 -13.98 5.34 -11.58
CA VAL A 130 -14.33 5.64 -12.98
C VAL A 130 -15.71 5.10 -13.34
N SER A 131 -16.47 5.81 -14.19
CA SER A 131 -17.71 5.27 -14.77
C SER A 131 -17.43 4.27 -15.90
N CYS A 132 -18.49 3.58 -16.34
CA CYS A 132 -18.47 2.55 -17.37
C CYS A 132 -17.83 3.02 -18.69
N GLU A 133 -18.11 4.27 -19.09
CA GLU A 133 -17.63 4.91 -20.32
C GLU A 133 -16.10 5.06 -20.37
N TYR A 134 -15.43 4.99 -19.22
CA TYR A 134 -13.97 5.05 -19.17
C TYR A 134 -13.32 3.88 -19.91
N CYS A 135 -13.94 2.70 -19.87
CA CYS A 135 -13.43 1.48 -20.49
C CYS A 135 -14.35 0.93 -21.59
N HIS A 136 -15.66 1.16 -21.52
CA HIS A 136 -16.63 0.50 -22.41
C HIS A 136 -17.29 1.47 -23.38
N ASP A 137 -17.56 0.97 -24.58
CA ASP A 137 -18.59 1.53 -25.45
C ASP A 137 -19.96 1.14 -24.89
N ILE A 138 -20.76 2.13 -24.48
CA ILE A 138 -22.08 1.89 -23.87
C ILE A 138 -23.10 1.28 -24.84
N ASN A 139 -22.86 1.34 -26.15
CA ASN A 139 -23.70 0.66 -27.14
C ASN A 139 -23.34 -0.82 -27.30
N ASN A 140 -22.09 -1.20 -26.97
CA ASN A 140 -21.64 -2.59 -27.02
C ASN A 140 -20.47 -2.83 -26.06
N PHE A 141 -20.81 -3.37 -24.89
CA PHE A 141 -19.85 -3.62 -23.81
C PHE A 141 -18.80 -4.68 -24.15
N SER A 142 -19.00 -5.50 -25.19
CA SER A 142 -18.07 -6.55 -25.60
C SER A 142 -16.87 -6.02 -26.40
N LEU A 143 -16.98 -4.83 -27.00
CA LEU A 143 -15.92 -4.28 -27.85
C LEU A 143 -14.68 -3.86 -27.07
N ASP A 144 -13.51 -4.05 -27.68
CA ASP A 144 -12.22 -3.60 -27.16
C ASP A 144 -11.78 -2.28 -27.82
N THR A 145 -12.74 -1.38 -28.04
CA THR A 145 -12.54 -0.10 -28.71
C THR A 145 -11.55 0.81 -27.97
N PHE A 146 -11.53 0.73 -26.63
CA PHE A 146 -10.73 1.63 -25.80
C PHE A 146 -9.54 0.90 -25.15
N PRO A 147 -8.32 1.49 -25.20
CA PRO A 147 -7.12 0.87 -24.64
C PRO A 147 -7.23 0.63 -23.13
N GLN A 148 -8.06 1.41 -22.42
CA GLN A 148 -8.32 1.24 -20.99
C GLN A 148 -8.94 -0.13 -20.68
N LYS A 149 -9.81 -0.66 -21.55
CA LYS A 149 -10.39 -1.99 -21.34
C LYS A 149 -9.38 -3.11 -21.55
N VAL A 150 -8.55 -3.00 -22.59
CA VAL A 150 -7.45 -3.94 -22.84
C VAL A 150 -6.47 -3.92 -21.68
N THR A 151 -6.09 -2.72 -21.21
CA THR A 151 -5.23 -2.55 -20.05
C THR A 151 -5.88 -3.14 -18.80
N ALA A 152 -7.16 -2.85 -18.53
CA ALA A 152 -7.87 -3.38 -17.36
C ALA A 152 -7.94 -4.92 -17.38
N ARG A 153 -8.14 -5.53 -18.55
CA ARG A 153 -8.07 -7.00 -18.71
C ARG A 153 -6.68 -7.52 -18.34
N ASN A 154 -5.63 -6.89 -18.83
CA ASN A 154 -4.27 -7.27 -18.49
C ASN A 154 -3.96 -7.07 -16.99
N MET A 155 -4.49 -6.02 -16.37
CA MET A 155 -4.39 -5.81 -14.93
C MET A 155 -5.11 -6.88 -14.13
N MET A 156 -6.17 -7.51 -14.66
CA MET A 156 -6.77 -8.69 -14.03
C MET A 156 -5.85 -9.91 -14.08
N TYR A 157 -5.10 -10.12 -15.17
CA TYR A 157 -4.05 -11.14 -15.22
C TYR A 157 -2.94 -10.82 -14.21
N LEU A 158 -2.51 -9.55 -14.12
CA LEU A 158 -1.56 -9.10 -13.10
C LEU A 158 -2.05 -9.46 -11.69
N VAL A 159 -3.29 -9.11 -11.35
CA VAL A 159 -3.87 -9.45 -10.02
C VAL A 159 -3.85 -10.96 -9.76
N THR A 160 -4.16 -11.76 -10.78
CA THR A 160 -4.12 -13.23 -10.70
C THR A 160 -2.71 -13.71 -10.37
N ASP A 161 -1.72 -13.21 -11.10
CA ASP A 161 -0.31 -13.60 -10.93
C ASP A 161 0.28 -13.08 -9.62
N LEU A 162 -0.10 -11.88 -9.19
CA LEU A 162 0.29 -11.34 -7.88
C LEU A 162 -0.24 -12.21 -6.76
N ASN A 163 -1.52 -12.58 -6.83
CA ASN A 163 -2.13 -13.44 -5.82
C ASN A 163 -1.49 -14.83 -5.80
N ALA A 164 -1.28 -15.46 -6.97
CA ALA A 164 -0.66 -16.77 -7.10
C ALA A 164 0.78 -16.81 -6.57
N ASN A 165 1.59 -15.84 -6.98
CA ASN A 165 3.04 -15.87 -6.77
C ASN A 165 3.47 -15.25 -5.45
N PHE A 166 2.70 -14.30 -4.89
CA PHE A 166 3.15 -13.51 -3.73
C PHE A 166 2.18 -13.51 -2.55
N ILE A 167 0.90 -13.82 -2.73
CA ILE A 167 -0.08 -13.73 -1.64
C ILE A 167 -0.39 -15.10 -1.06
N LEU A 168 -0.71 -16.08 -1.90
CA LEU A 168 -1.02 -17.45 -1.45
C LEU A 168 0.17 -18.14 -0.77
N GLN A 169 1.40 -17.70 -1.06
CA GLN A 169 2.62 -18.21 -0.47
C GLN A 169 2.96 -17.56 0.88
N LEU A 170 2.25 -16.49 1.27
CA LEU A 170 2.50 -15.86 2.56
C LEU A 170 2.05 -16.79 3.69
N PRO A 171 2.85 -16.92 4.76
CA PRO A 171 2.34 -17.50 5.98
C PRO A 171 1.11 -16.68 6.41
N ASN A 172 0.04 -17.34 6.85
CA ASN A 172 -1.15 -16.67 7.42
C ASN A 172 -1.74 -15.51 6.57
N TRP A 173 -1.91 -15.72 5.26
CA TRP A 173 -2.53 -14.72 4.38
C TRP A 173 -4.04 -14.51 4.66
N ARG A 174 -4.69 -15.38 5.46
CA ARG A 174 -6.04 -15.23 6.04
C ARG A 174 -7.15 -14.89 5.02
N GLY A 175 -7.08 -15.39 3.79
CA GLY A 175 -8.11 -15.08 2.80
C GLY A 175 -7.96 -13.70 2.15
N ASN A 176 -6.91 -12.92 2.46
CA ASN A 176 -6.70 -11.57 1.94
C ASN A 176 -6.06 -11.61 0.56
N TYR A 177 -6.78 -11.14 -0.45
CA TYR A 177 -6.28 -11.01 -1.82
C TYR A 177 -5.98 -9.57 -2.17
N VAL A 178 -4.95 -9.39 -3.00
CA VAL A 178 -4.77 -8.15 -3.76
C VAL A 178 -5.91 -8.04 -4.77
N GLN A 179 -6.44 -6.83 -4.92
CA GLN A 179 -7.48 -6.49 -5.88
C GLN A 179 -7.25 -5.09 -6.43
N CYS A 180 -8.08 -4.66 -7.38
CA CYS A 180 -8.02 -3.32 -7.99
C CYS A 180 -7.89 -2.22 -6.92
N ALA A 181 -8.78 -2.24 -5.93
CA ALA A 181 -8.85 -1.21 -4.89
C ALA A 181 -7.63 -1.20 -3.97
N THR A 182 -6.91 -2.32 -3.87
CA THR A 182 -5.71 -2.44 -3.03
C THR A 182 -4.69 -1.40 -3.40
N CYS A 183 -4.50 -1.12 -4.69
CA CYS A 183 -3.51 -0.16 -5.18
C CYS A 183 -4.16 1.10 -5.78
N HIS A 184 -5.34 0.99 -6.40
CA HIS A 184 -6.00 2.14 -7.03
C HIS A 184 -6.67 3.08 -6.01
N ASN A 185 -7.24 2.55 -4.91
CA ASN A 185 -7.94 3.33 -3.89
C ASN A 185 -8.84 4.46 -4.43
N SER A 186 -9.73 4.10 -5.37
CA SER A 186 -10.66 5.01 -6.05
C SER A 186 -9.99 6.05 -6.97
N GLN A 187 -8.78 5.78 -7.45
CA GLN A 187 -8.05 6.59 -8.43
C GLN A 187 -7.57 5.74 -9.62
N PRO A 188 -7.75 6.19 -10.88
CA PRO A 188 -7.46 5.35 -12.03
C PRO A 188 -6.01 5.39 -12.51
N ASN A 189 -5.26 6.45 -12.20
CA ASN A 189 -3.90 6.65 -12.70
C ASN A 189 -3.08 7.57 -11.78
N ASN A 190 -1.79 7.73 -12.10
CA ASN A 190 -0.85 8.61 -11.40
C ASN A 190 -0.77 8.33 -9.90
N LEU A 191 -0.65 7.05 -9.55
CA LEU A 191 -0.68 6.57 -8.18
C LEU A 191 0.69 6.75 -7.53
N GLU A 192 0.68 7.20 -6.29
CA GLU A 192 1.90 7.45 -5.53
C GLU A 192 2.54 6.12 -5.07
N GLY A 193 3.79 5.87 -5.45
CA GLY A 193 4.62 4.74 -5.07
C GLY A 193 5.39 4.93 -3.77
N PHE A 194 5.54 6.18 -3.33
CA PHE A 194 6.39 6.57 -2.20
C PHE A 194 5.69 7.46 -1.20
N ALA A 195 5.95 7.22 0.09
CA ALA A 195 5.31 7.99 1.14
C ALA A 195 5.68 9.49 1.08
N PRO A 196 4.79 10.42 1.45
CA PRO A 196 5.12 11.85 1.55
C PRO A 196 6.36 12.16 2.38
N GLN A 197 6.63 11.34 3.41
CA GLN A 197 7.81 11.42 4.25
C GLN A 197 9.09 11.11 3.45
N PHE A 198 9.07 10.12 2.56
CA PHE A 198 10.19 9.81 1.67
C PHE A 198 10.51 11.01 0.78
N ILE A 199 9.49 11.57 0.13
CA ILE A 199 9.61 12.71 -0.78
C ILE A 199 10.26 13.93 -0.10
N LYS A 200 9.98 14.14 1.19
CA LYS A 200 10.42 15.32 1.95
C LYS A 200 11.75 15.15 2.68
N SER A 201 12.10 13.92 3.07
CA SER A 201 13.18 13.70 4.04
C SER A 201 14.47 13.12 3.45
N VAL A 202 14.43 12.52 2.26
CA VAL A 202 15.62 11.93 1.66
C VAL A 202 16.50 13.01 1.04
N PRO A 203 17.72 13.26 1.57
CA PRO A 203 18.57 14.35 1.09
C PRO A 203 19.17 14.02 -0.29
N PRO A 204 19.42 15.03 -1.14
CA PRO A 204 19.96 14.85 -2.49
C PRO A 204 21.49 14.66 -2.52
N ILE A 205 22.01 13.83 -1.61
CA ILE A 205 23.44 13.48 -1.54
C ILE A 205 23.81 12.43 -2.58
N ASN A 206 25.06 12.44 -3.03
CA ASN A 206 25.58 11.40 -3.91
C ASN A 206 26.04 10.21 -3.07
N VAL A 207 25.73 9.00 -3.53
CA VAL A 207 26.15 7.74 -2.92
C VAL A 207 26.60 6.76 -4.00
N THR A 208 27.55 5.90 -3.67
CA THR A 208 27.93 4.77 -4.51
C THR A 208 27.00 3.60 -4.20
N VAL A 209 26.49 2.92 -5.24
CA VAL A 209 25.70 1.70 -5.08
C VAL A 209 26.61 0.49 -5.31
N GLU A 210 26.54 -0.48 -4.41
CA GLU A 210 27.28 -1.75 -4.49
C GLU A 210 26.25 -2.88 -4.48
N PRO A 211 25.62 -3.18 -5.63
CA PRO A 211 24.64 -4.26 -5.72
C PRO A 211 25.34 -5.60 -5.46
N LEU A 212 24.53 -6.63 -5.24
CA LEU A 212 25.06 -7.97 -5.04
C LEU A 212 25.00 -8.79 -6.32
N ASP A 213 25.96 -9.70 -6.47
CA ASP A 213 25.95 -10.72 -7.51
C ASP A 213 25.07 -11.93 -7.13
N ALA A 214 25.06 -12.95 -7.98
CA ALA A 214 24.29 -14.17 -7.76
C ALA A 214 24.69 -14.96 -6.50
N ASN A 215 25.91 -14.75 -5.98
CA ASN A 215 26.42 -15.40 -4.78
C ASN A 215 26.19 -14.55 -3.52
N GLY A 216 25.66 -13.33 -3.66
CA GLY A 216 25.47 -12.38 -2.56
C GLY A 216 26.73 -11.56 -2.23
N GLU A 217 27.73 -11.57 -3.11
CA GLU A 217 28.96 -10.78 -2.98
C GLU A 217 28.78 -9.39 -3.60
N ALA A 218 29.47 -8.40 -3.04
CA ALA A 218 29.33 -7.02 -3.48
C ALA A 218 30.06 -6.77 -4.80
N ILE A 219 29.34 -6.21 -5.78
CA ILE A 219 29.92 -5.72 -7.03
C ILE A 219 30.50 -4.33 -6.77
N THR A 220 31.82 -4.25 -6.58
CA THR A 220 32.53 -3.00 -6.34
C THR A 220 33.06 -2.37 -7.62
N ASP A 221 33.45 -3.19 -8.61
CA ASP A 221 33.91 -2.75 -9.92
C ASP A 221 32.78 -2.05 -10.70
N PRO A 222 32.91 -0.74 -11.02
CA PRO A 222 31.94 -0.03 -11.84
C PRO A 222 31.66 -0.68 -13.19
N ALA A 223 32.62 -1.35 -13.82
CA ALA A 223 32.44 -1.99 -15.13
C ALA A 223 31.44 -3.15 -15.10
N LEU A 224 31.20 -3.73 -13.92
CA LEU A 224 30.27 -4.85 -13.72
C LEU A 224 28.89 -4.40 -13.24
N LYS A 225 28.69 -3.09 -12.99
CA LYS A 225 27.41 -2.54 -12.52
C LYS A 225 26.48 -2.21 -13.69
N PRO A 226 25.14 -2.25 -13.49
CA PRO A 226 24.20 -1.67 -14.44
C PRO A 226 24.52 -0.20 -14.72
N ALA A 227 24.31 0.23 -15.98
CA ALA A 227 24.64 1.59 -16.42
C ALA A 227 23.99 2.70 -15.57
N SER A 228 22.78 2.44 -15.04
CA SER A 228 22.05 3.38 -14.18
C SER A 228 22.71 3.66 -12.83
N ILE A 229 23.60 2.79 -12.36
CA ILE A 229 24.27 2.88 -11.05
C ILE A 229 25.79 2.66 -11.14
N GLN A 230 26.35 2.78 -12.35
CA GLN A 230 27.77 2.60 -12.60
C GLN A 230 28.61 3.69 -11.90
N ASN A 231 28.11 4.93 -11.89
CA ASN A 231 28.71 6.07 -11.20
C ASN A 231 27.91 6.42 -9.93
N PRO A 232 28.46 7.22 -9.01
CA PRO A 232 27.69 7.72 -7.87
C PRO A 232 26.38 8.41 -8.32
N VAL A 233 25.27 8.01 -7.71
CA VAL A 233 23.91 8.50 -8.01
C VAL A 233 23.34 9.25 -6.81
N LYS A 234 22.19 9.91 -6.97
CA LYS A 234 21.49 10.47 -5.82
C LYS A 234 20.99 9.35 -4.91
N LEU A 235 21.00 9.60 -3.61
CA LEU A 235 20.48 8.65 -2.61
C LEU A 235 19.05 8.20 -2.95
N GLN A 236 18.22 9.10 -3.49
CA GLN A 236 16.86 8.80 -3.94
C GLN A 236 16.88 7.73 -5.05
N ASP A 237 17.71 7.87 -6.07
CA ASP A 237 17.86 6.91 -7.16
C ASP A 237 18.42 5.56 -6.66
N ALA A 238 19.35 5.59 -5.71
CA ALA A 238 19.87 4.38 -5.08
C ALA A 238 18.78 3.61 -4.30
N ILE A 239 17.89 4.32 -3.60
CA ILE A 239 16.77 3.69 -2.89
C ILE A 239 15.78 3.09 -3.89
N LEU A 240 15.43 3.82 -4.96
CA LEU A 240 14.57 3.32 -6.03
C LEU A 240 15.15 2.05 -6.67
N TYR A 241 16.46 2.04 -6.94
CA TYR A 241 17.14 0.87 -7.47
C TYR A 241 16.90 -0.36 -6.60
N TYR A 242 17.11 -0.27 -5.27
CA TYR A 242 16.91 -1.42 -4.38
C TYR A 242 15.44 -1.81 -4.17
N ILE A 243 14.50 -0.89 -4.33
CA ILE A 243 13.05 -1.19 -4.22
C ILE A 243 12.56 -1.98 -5.43
N TYR A 244 13.06 -1.66 -6.63
CA TYR A 244 12.67 -2.31 -7.88
C TYR A 244 13.62 -3.42 -8.34
N ASN A 245 14.78 -3.58 -7.69
CA ASN A 245 15.77 -4.64 -7.97
C ASN A 245 16.15 -5.38 -6.68
N TYR A 246 15.17 -5.62 -5.81
CA TYR A 246 15.37 -6.40 -4.61
C TYR A 246 15.61 -7.86 -4.97
N GLN A 247 16.63 -8.46 -4.36
CA GLN A 247 17.01 -9.84 -4.62
C GLN A 247 17.18 -10.60 -3.32
N VAL A 248 16.98 -11.92 -3.38
CA VAL A 248 17.20 -12.84 -2.27
C VAL A 248 18.14 -13.93 -2.77
N TRP A 249 19.41 -13.87 -2.39
CA TRP A 249 20.43 -14.85 -2.82
C TRP A 249 20.46 -16.09 -1.92
N LYS A 250 19.98 -15.96 -0.68
CA LYS A 250 19.87 -17.06 0.27
C LYS A 250 18.45 -17.11 0.84
N PRO A 251 17.53 -17.86 0.19
CA PRO A 251 16.16 -18.04 0.67
C PRO A 251 16.13 -18.46 2.13
N TYR A 252 15.04 -18.17 2.84
CA TYR A 252 14.94 -18.53 4.25
C TYR A 252 14.91 -20.05 4.46
N ASP A 253 15.74 -20.52 5.39
CA ASP A 253 15.77 -21.87 5.96
C ASP A 253 15.84 -21.76 7.49
N ALA A 254 14.90 -22.42 8.19
CA ALA A 254 14.83 -22.36 9.65
C ALA A 254 16.04 -22.98 10.35
N ASN A 255 16.76 -23.86 9.67
CA ASN A 255 17.95 -24.53 10.20
C ASN A 255 19.24 -23.76 9.95
N ASP A 256 19.17 -22.70 9.13
CA ASP A 256 20.32 -21.88 8.77
C ASP A 256 20.12 -20.44 9.28
N PRO A 257 20.82 -20.05 10.37
CA PRO A 257 20.69 -18.71 10.95
C PRO A 257 21.21 -17.59 10.02
N GLU A 258 21.91 -17.94 8.93
CA GLU A 258 22.36 -17.01 7.92
C GLU A 258 21.42 -16.89 6.71
N SER A 259 20.35 -17.68 6.65
CA SER A 259 19.37 -17.67 5.57
C SER A 259 18.39 -16.48 5.64
N GLY A 260 17.56 -16.34 4.60
CA GLY A 260 16.52 -15.30 4.52
C GLY A 260 17.08 -13.90 4.23
N ARG A 261 18.26 -13.82 3.64
CA ARG A 261 18.94 -12.54 3.36
C ARG A 261 18.70 -12.10 1.92
N GLY A 262 18.44 -10.81 1.76
CA GLY A 262 18.27 -10.16 0.46
C GLY A 262 19.10 -8.89 0.36
N SER A 263 19.08 -8.22 -0.81
CA SER A 263 20.08 -7.23 -1.30
C SER A 263 20.45 -6.11 -0.33
N LEU A 264 19.61 -5.88 0.68
CA LEU A 264 19.77 -4.88 1.75
C LEU A 264 20.40 -5.42 3.05
N ALA A 265 20.77 -6.70 3.14
CA ALA A 265 21.44 -7.26 4.31
C ALA A 265 22.94 -6.88 4.28
N LEU A 266 23.28 -5.76 4.93
CA LEU A 266 24.60 -5.11 4.88
C LEU A 266 25.73 -5.78 5.67
N THR A 267 25.46 -6.91 6.32
CA THR A 267 26.31 -7.41 7.43
C THR A 267 26.93 -8.78 7.20
N TYR A 268 26.89 -9.31 5.98
CA TYR A 268 27.84 -10.37 5.66
C TYR A 268 29.21 -9.71 5.58
N THR A 269 30.06 -9.96 6.59
CA THR A 269 31.42 -9.43 6.81
C THR A 269 31.55 -7.95 7.22
N GLY A 270 31.12 -7.58 8.44
CA GLY A 270 31.74 -6.45 9.17
C GLY A 270 31.36 -5.02 8.77
N GLY A 271 30.30 -4.83 7.97
CA GLY A 271 29.82 -3.52 7.55
C GLY A 271 30.50 -3.04 6.27
N ARG A 272 29.73 -2.91 5.19
CA ARG A 272 30.26 -2.70 3.83
C ARG A 272 30.84 -1.30 3.62
N THR A 273 29.99 -0.28 3.54
CA THR A 273 30.39 1.14 3.44
C THR A 273 29.32 2.03 4.06
N GLN A 274 29.67 3.27 4.44
CA GLN A 274 28.69 4.24 4.94
C GLN A 274 27.57 4.54 3.93
N ASP A 275 27.88 4.49 2.64
CA ASP A 275 26.90 4.66 1.57
C ASP A 275 25.88 3.53 1.57
N GLN A 276 26.31 2.26 1.63
CA GLN A 276 25.36 1.14 1.68
C GLN A 276 24.49 1.19 2.95
N VAL A 277 25.07 1.58 4.10
CA VAL A 277 24.33 1.81 5.36
C VAL A 277 23.25 2.88 5.19
N THR A 278 23.62 4.01 4.60
CA THR A 278 22.70 5.12 4.33
C THR A 278 21.58 4.69 3.38
N ILE A 279 21.89 3.95 2.31
CA ILE A 279 20.89 3.47 1.35
C ILE A 279 19.91 2.51 2.03
N ASN A 280 20.41 1.48 2.73
CA ASN A 280 19.55 0.51 3.42
C ASN A 280 18.63 1.19 4.44
N GLN A 281 19.17 2.07 5.28
CA GLN A 281 18.36 2.77 6.28
C GLN A 281 17.19 3.51 5.63
N ASN A 282 17.42 4.16 4.49
CA ASN A 282 16.37 4.90 3.81
C ASN A 282 15.38 4.01 3.05
N VAL A 283 15.81 2.84 2.53
CA VAL A 283 14.87 1.83 2.00
C VAL A 283 13.98 1.30 3.14
N MET A 284 14.55 1.03 4.32
CA MET A 284 13.78 0.58 5.48
C MET A 284 12.84 1.67 6.03
N ASN A 285 13.24 2.94 5.98
CA ASN A 285 12.36 4.06 6.29
C ASN A 285 11.19 4.14 5.30
N ASN A 286 11.44 3.99 3.99
CA ASN A 286 10.39 3.95 2.99
C ASN A 286 9.38 2.82 3.26
N ASN A 287 9.86 1.62 3.62
CA ASN A 287 9.00 0.49 3.97
C ASN A 287 8.16 0.82 5.21
N SER A 288 8.78 1.38 6.24
CA SER A 288 8.11 1.76 7.49
C SER A 288 7.00 2.80 7.26
N TRP A 289 7.27 3.85 6.48
CA TRP A 289 6.29 4.87 6.13
C TRP A 289 5.20 4.34 5.20
N SER A 290 5.55 3.42 4.29
CA SER A 290 4.57 2.79 3.40
C SER A 290 3.57 1.93 4.16
N LEU A 291 4.04 1.20 5.17
CA LEU A 291 3.22 0.31 5.98
C LEU A 291 2.56 1.01 7.18
N GLY A 292 2.97 2.24 7.52
CA GLY A 292 2.51 2.93 8.72
C GLY A 292 2.97 2.25 10.02
N VAL A 293 4.15 1.63 10.03
CA VAL A 293 4.69 0.91 11.20
C VAL A 293 6.07 1.42 11.58
N GLY A 294 6.50 1.17 12.82
CA GLY A 294 7.87 1.43 13.26
C GLY A 294 8.81 0.24 13.00
N CYS A 295 10.12 0.46 13.14
CA CYS A 295 11.15 -0.56 12.92
C CYS A 295 10.93 -1.83 13.77
N ASN A 296 10.41 -1.63 14.99
CA ASN A 296 10.12 -2.70 15.94
C ASN A 296 8.94 -3.60 15.55
N TYR A 297 8.33 -3.37 14.38
CA TYR A 297 7.34 -4.26 13.79
C TYR A 297 7.99 -5.51 13.16
N CYS A 298 9.19 -5.36 12.59
CA CYS A 298 9.92 -6.44 11.92
C CYS A 298 11.26 -6.78 12.60
N HIS A 299 11.81 -5.87 13.40
CA HIS A 299 13.16 -6.00 13.95
C HIS A 299 13.18 -5.80 15.46
N ASN A 300 14.11 -6.47 16.14
CA ASN A 300 14.61 -6.02 17.42
C ASN A 300 15.72 -4.99 17.19
N SER A 301 15.55 -3.77 17.70
CA SER A 301 16.53 -2.69 17.51
C SER A 301 17.89 -2.98 18.14
N ARG A 302 18.00 -3.97 19.05
CA ARG A 302 19.29 -4.46 19.58
C ARG A 302 20.06 -5.30 18.57
N ASN A 303 19.39 -5.91 17.59
CA ASN A 303 20.00 -6.69 16.53
C ASN A 303 19.12 -6.73 15.27
N PHE A 304 19.25 -5.71 14.41
CA PHE A 304 18.52 -5.63 13.14
C PHE A 304 18.79 -6.80 12.18
N THR A 305 19.96 -7.43 12.30
CA THR A 305 20.43 -8.46 11.36
C THR A 305 19.83 -9.83 11.64
N ALA A 306 19.48 -10.13 12.90
CA ALA A 306 18.94 -11.41 13.29
C ALA A 306 17.68 -11.74 12.49
N TYR A 307 17.62 -12.98 12.00
CA TYR A 307 16.35 -13.62 11.69
C TYR A 307 15.86 -14.22 13.00
N GLU A 308 15.05 -13.47 13.74
CA GLU A 308 14.56 -13.88 15.06
C GLU A 308 13.50 -14.99 14.90
N ALA A 309 13.92 -16.16 14.39
CA ALA A 309 13.10 -17.37 14.37
C ALA A 309 12.86 -17.87 15.80
N HIS A 310 13.80 -17.58 16.70
CA HIS A 310 13.63 -17.66 18.14
C HIS A 310 13.92 -16.27 18.69
N PRO A 311 12.96 -15.64 19.39
CA PRO A 311 13.24 -14.35 20.00
C PRO A 311 14.42 -14.50 20.97
N ALA A 312 15.27 -13.48 21.08
CA ALA A 312 16.22 -13.43 22.19
C ALA A 312 15.47 -13.63 23.52
N ASN A 313 16.09 -14.20 24.56
CA ASN A 313 15.43 -14.53 25.85
C ASN A 313 14.73 -13.32 26.54
N ASN A 314 14.84 -12.11 25.99
CA ASN A 314 14.24 -10.85 26.42
C ASN A 314 13.25 -10.23 25.39
N VAL A 315 12.90 -10.95 24.33
CA VAL A 315 11.91 -10.57 23.31
C VAL A 315 10.79 -11.61 23.34
N THR A 316 9.54 -11.16 23.30
CA THR A 316 8.36 -12.00 23.56
C THR A 316 7.54 -12.34 22.31
N ASN A 317 7.92 -11.87 21.11
CA ASN A 317 7.05 -11.88 19.94
C ASN A 317 7.59 -12.70 18.74
N GLN A 318 6.97 -13.85 18.46
CA GLN A 318 7.25 -14.70 17.30
C GLN A 318 6.85 -14.06 15.95
N LEU A 319 6.15 -12.91 15.95
CA LEU A 319 5.68 -12.23 14.74
C LEU A 319 6.79 -11.49 13.95
N TYR A 320 7.97 -11.24 14.53
CA TYR A 320 9.03 -10.48 13.84
C TYR A 320 9.57 -11.19 12.61
N ALA A 321 9.95 -12.47 12.74
CA ALA A 321 10.40 -13.26 11.59
C ALA A 321 9.31 -13.39 10.51
N TYR A 322 8.05 -13.50 10.92
CA TYR A 322 6.90 -13.53 10.03
C TYR A 322 6.75 -12.20 9.25
N ASN A 323 6.77 -11.07 9.95
CA ASN A 323 6.62 -9.74 9.35
C ASN A 323 7.79 -9.43 8.41
N LYS A 324 9.01 -9.84 8.79
CA LYS A 324 10.21 -9.72 7.96
C LYS A 324 10.08 -10.51 6.65
N ARG A 325 9.61 -11.78 6.71
CA ARG A 325 9.32 -12.58 5.50
C ARG A 325 8.29 -11.94 4.61
N LYS A 326 7.19 -11.45 5.21
CA LYS A 326 6.13 -10.79 4.45
C LYS A 326 6.65 -9.54 3.75
N ALA A 327 7.39 -8.67 4.45
CA ALA A 327 8.00 -7.49 3.85
C ALA A 327 9.00 -7.84 2.73
N GLN A 328 9.80 -8.89 2.91
CA GLN A 328 10.73 -9.40 1.91
C GLN A 328 9.99 -9.91 0.65
N GLN A 329 8.91 -10.67 0.83
CA GLN A 329 8.02 -11.10 -0.24
C GLN A 329 7.40 -9.91 -0.98
N MET A 330 7.01 -8.83 -0.28
CA MET A 330 6.46 -7.63 -0.93
C MET A 330 7.53 -6.84 -1.73
N LEU A 331 8.78 -6.79 -1.27
CA LEU A 331 9.88 -6.20 -2.05
C LEU A 331 10.18 -6.99 -3.33
N LEU A 332 10.15 -8.33 -3.24
CA LEU A 332 10.22 -9.20 -4.42
C LEU A 332 9.04 -8.96 -5.36
N MET A 333 7.83 -8.78 -4.83
CA MET A 333 6.65 -8.44 -5.61
C MET A 333 6.83 -7.12 -6.35
N THR A 334 7.32 -6.05 -5.70
CA THR A 334 7.59 -4.76 -6.36
C THR A 334 8.63 -4.88 -7.47
N SER A 335 9.68 -5.68 -7.26
CA SER A 335 10.71 -5.94 -8.28
C SER A 335 10.13 -6.71 -9.47
N TRP A 336 9.31 -7.73 -9.19
CA TRP A 336 8.63 -8.50 -10.23
C TRP A 336 7.61 -7.68 -11.01
N ILE A 337 6.84 -6.81 -10.34
CA ILE A 337 5.91 -5.87 -10.99
C ILE A 337 6.68 -4.98 -11.98
N GLN A 338 7.80 -4.40 -11.56
CA GLN A 338 8.60 -3.54 -12.44
C GLN A 338 9.13 -4.31 -13.66
N ALA A 339 9.65 -5.52 -13.45
CA ALA A 339 10.20 -6.35 -14.53
C ALA A 339 9.14 -6.78 -15.56
N ASN A 340 7.90 -6.98 -15.12
CA ASN A 340 6.78 -7.43 -15.97
C ASN A 340 5.80 -6.31 -16.31
N TRP A 341 6.10 -5.05 -15.96
CA TRP A 341 5.12 -3.96 -16.08
C TRP A 341 4.62 -3.77 -17.52
N LEU A 342 5.53 -3.92 -18.47
CA LEU A 342 5.23 -3.77 -19.90
C LEU A 342 4.41 -4.94 -20.47
N SER A 343 4.55 -6.16 -19.93
CA SER A 343 3.78 -7.32 -20.42
C SER A 343 2.29 -7.22 -20.07
N TYR A 344 1.94 -6.46 -19.04
CA TYR A 344 0.54 -6.20 -18.66
C TYR A 344 -0.05 -4.96 -19.35
N GLY A 345 0.58 -4.45 -20.41
CA GLY A 345 0.02 -3.37 -21.23
C GLY A 345 -0.16 -2.06 -20.46
N ALA A 346 0.73 -1.75 -19.51
CA ALA A 346 0.73 -0.47 -18.83
C ALA A 346 0.77 0.68 -19.85
N ILE A 347 0.04 1.76 -19.56
CA ILE A 347 -0.06 2.91 -20.47
C ILE A 347 1.10 3.87 -20.19
N ALA A 348 1.92 4.11 -21.20
CA ALA A 348 3.03 5.07 -21.13
C ALA A 348 2.52 6.51 -20.95
N LYS A 349 3.35 7.34 -20.32
CA LYS A 349 3.17 8.78 -20.19
C LYS A 349 4.14 9.52 -21.13
N PRO A 350 3.71 10.63 -21.74
CA PRO A 350 4.59 11.44 -22.59
C PRO A 350 5.71 12.12 -21.80
N SER A 351 5.45 12.47 -20.54
CA SER A 351 6.37 13.07 -19.57
C SER A 351 5.97 12.64 -18.16
N VAL A 352 6.83 12.90 -17.17
CA VAL A 352 6.43 12.83 -15.76
C VAL A 352 5.38 13.94 -15.54
N PRO A 353 4.12 13.60 -15.21
CA PRO A 353 3.09 14.59 -14.99
C PRO A 353 3.42 15.48 -13.79
N THR A 354 3.12 16.76 -13.90
CA THR A 354 3.27 17.71 -12.80
C THR A 354 2.19 17.50 -11.74
N ALA A 355 2.41 18.02 -10.53
CA ALA A 355 1.38 18.02 -9.49
C ALA A 355 0.09 18.74 -9.92
N LEU A 356 0.20 19.78 -10.77
CA LEU A 356 -0.95 20.52 -11.32
C LEU A 356 -1.77 19.69 -12.31
N GLU A 357 -1.15 18.71 -12.95
CA GLU A 357 -1.80 17.74 -13.85
C GLU A 357 -2.34 16.51 -13.09
N GLY A 358 -2.34 16.54 -11.75
CA GLY A 358 -2.72 15.41 -10.91
C GLY A 358 -1.68 14.28 -10.93
N GLY A 359 -0.41 14.60 -11.19
CA GLY A 359 0.69 13.64 -11.13
C GLY A 359 1.10 13.29 -9.71
N ALA A 360 1.38 12.00 -9.46
CA ALA A 360 2.20 11.56 -8.32
C ALA A 360 3.60 12.20 -8.35
N SER A 361 4.37 12.02 -7.28
CA SER A 361 5.78 12.43 -7.26
C SER A 361 6.58 11.76 -8.38
N SER A 362 7.65 12.43 -8.84
CA SER A 362 8.52 11.91 -9.90
C SER A 362 9.14 10.54 -9.59
N PHE A 363 9.28 10.20 -8.31
CA PHE A 363 9.80 8.91 -7.85
C PHE A 363 8.90 7.74 -8.24
N SER A 364 7.60 8.00 -8.41
CA SER A 364 6.59 7.01 -8.80
C SER A 364 6.60 6.67 -10.29
N TYR A 365 7.51 7.28 -11.04
CA TYR A 365 7.67 7.06 -12.47
C TYR A 365 9.04 6.46 -12.79
N GLN A 366 9.07 5.57 -13.77
CA GLN A 366 10.27 4.87 -14.22
C GLN A 366 10.38 4.92 -15.74
N MET A 367 11.61 4.99 -16.23
CA MET A 367 11.93 4.85 -17.66
C MET A 367 12.08 3.37 -17.99
N LEU A 368 11.15 2.81 -18.77
CA LEU A 368 11.17 1.43 -19.24
C LEU A 368 11.12 1.43 -20.77
N ASN A 369 12.06 0.77 -21.45
CA ASN A 369 12.15 0.75 -22.92
C ASN A 369 12.01 2.13 -23.60
N GLY A 370 12.60 3.17 -23.00
CA GLY A 370 12.59 4.53 -23.54
C GLY A 370 11.28 5.31 -23.33
N GLN A 371 10.30 4.76 -22.61
CA GLN A 371 9.05 5.43 -22.27
C GLN A 371 8.88 5.54 -20.74
N ILE A 372 8.07 6.53 -20.32
CA ILE A 372 7.82 6.79 -18.90
C ILE A 372 6.57 6.03 -18.46
N TYR A 373 6.65 5.31 -17.34
CA TYR A 373 5.51 4.61 -16.75
C TYR A 373 5.38 4.95 -15.28
N ASN A 374 4.15 5.07 -14.80
CA ASN A 374 3.87 5.06 -13.37
C ASN A 374 3.93 3.60 -12.89
N VAL A 375 4.94 3.26 -12.08
CA VAL A 375 5.19 1.89 -11.61
C VAL A 375 4.82 1.79 -10.13
N PRO A 376 3.93 0.87 -9.73
CA PRO A 376 3.53 0.74 -8.33
C PRO A 376 4.71 0.50 -7.39
N GLY A 377 4.66 1.14 -6.21
CA GLY A 377 5.57 0.89 -5.09
C GLY A 377 4.80 0.42 -3.85
N CYS A 378 5.51 0.21 -2.74
CA CYS A 378 4.89 -0.18 -1.47
C CYS A 378 3.78 0.79 -1.04
N TYR A 379 3.99 2.10 -1.21
CA TYR A 379 3.01 3.11 -0.80
C TYR A 379 1.76 3.08 -1.68
N THR A 380 1.85 2.65 -2.95
CA THR A 380 0.69 2.55 -3.84
C THR A 380 -0.40 1.69 -3.23
N CYS A 381 0.00 0.56 -2.63
CA CYS A 381 -0.95 -0.40 -2.12
C CYS A 381 -1.22 -0.23 -0.61
N HIS A 382 -0.27 0.33 0.15
CA HIS A 382 -0.42 0.46 1.61
C HIS A 382 -0.80 1.87 2.08
N MET A 383 -0.39 2.92 1.37
CA MET A 383 -0.67 4.34 1.64
C MET A 383 -0.41 4.80 3.10
N GLY A 384 0.49 4.13 3.82
CA GLY A 384 0.76 4.42 5.23
C GLY A 384 -0.31 3.92 6.20
N TYR A 385 -1.27 3.12 5.73
CA TYR A 385 -2.28 2.51 6.59
C TYR A 385 -1.77 1.19 7.19
N ASN A 386 -1.97 1.06 8.50
CA ASN A 386 -1.95 -0.22 9.19
C ASN A 386 -3.37 -0.55 9.66
N ASN A 387 -3.72 -1.84 9.64
CA ASN A 387 -4.94 -2.29 10.31
C ASN A 387 -4.62 -2.50 11.80
N ALA A 388 -5.55 -2.13 12.68
CA ALA A 388 -5.42 -2.24 14.13
C ALA A 388 -5.30 -3.69 14.65
N ASP A 389 -5.40 -4.69 13.76
CA ASP A 389 -5.42 -6.13 14.04
C ASP A 389 -4.06 -6.85 13.83
N GLY A 390 -2.99 -6.10 13.52
CA GLY A 390 -1.61 -6.52 13.81
C GLY A 390 -0.84 -7.32 12.75
N ILE A 391 -1.34 -7.54 11.52
CA ILE A 391 -0.66 -8.37 10.50
C ILE A 391 -0.44 -7.63 9.14
N SER A 392 -0.59 -6.30 9.10
CA SER A 392 -0.30 -5.40 7.96
C SER A 392 -0.88 -5.85 6.61
N VAL A 393 -2.20 -5.77 6.49
CA VAL A 393 -2.94 -5.96 5.23
C VAL A 393 -3.40 -4.57 4.75
N PRO A 394 -3.33 -4.24 3.45
CA PRO A 394 -3.93 -3.03 2.92
C PRO A 394 -5.41 -2.88 3.31
N LYS A 395 -5.86 -1.65 3.60
CA LYS A 395 -7.27 -1.34 3.93
C LYS A 395 -8.25 -1.81 2.85
N ALA A 396 -7.79 -1.89 1.60
CA ALA A 396 -8.56 -2.31 0.45
C ALA A 396 -8.19 -3.72 -0.04
N ALA A 397 -7.66 -4.60 0.81
CA ALA A 397 -7.59 -6.03 0.51
C ALA A 397 -8.95 -6.69 0.78
N MET A 398 -9.31 -7.70 -0.01
CA MET A 398 -10.54 -8.47 0.22
C MET A 398 -10.25 -9.75 0.98
N ASN A 399 -10.89 -9.92 2.14
CA ASN A 399 -10.88 -11.17 2.89
C ASN A 399 -12.04 -12.08 2.46
N GLN A 400 -11.73 -13.24 1.89
CA GLN A 400 -12.75 -14.20 1.49
C GLN A 400 -13.53 -14.86 2.62
N THR A 401 -12.94 -15.00 3.82
CA THR A 401 -13.68 -15.56 4.96
C THR A 401 -14.85 -14.68 5.36
N SER A 402 -14.78 -13.38 5.07
CA SER A 402 -15.88 -12.43 5.33
C SER A 402 -17.09 -12.65 4.42
N PHE A 403 -16.92 -13.26 3.23
CA PHE A 403 -18.03 -13.57 2.32
C PHE A 403 -18.72 -14.89 2.68
N MET A 404 -17.98 -15.89 3.18
CA MET A 404 -18.55 -17.20 3.50
C MET A 404 -19.53 -17.19 4.70
N ASN A 405 -19.44 -16.17 5.56
CA ASN A 405 -20.29 -16.01 6.74
C ASN A 405 -21.47 -15.03 6.54
N GLN A 406 -21.62 -14.45 5.34
CA GLN A 406 -22.72 -13.55 5.01
C GLN A 406 -23.74 -14.29 4.13
N ALA A 407 -25.03 -14.19 4.46
CA ALA A 407 -26.08 -14.80 3.65
C ALA A 407 -25.96 -14.28 2.20
N ASN A 408 -25.78 -15.20 1.24
CA ASN A 408 -25.33 -14.98 -0.14
C ASN A 408 -26.24 -14.11 -1.06
N ALA A 409 -27.15 -13.30 -0.52
CA ALA A 409 -28.02 -12.45 -1.32
C ALA A 409 -27.33 -11.09 -1.60
N GLY A 410 -26.73 -10.95 -2.79
CA GLY A 410 -26.32 -9.65 -3.34
C GLY A 410 -24.84 -9.26 -3.17
N GLN A 411 -23.99 -10.14 -2.62
CA GLN A 411 -22.54 -9.93 -2.59
C GLN A 411 -21.83 -10.74 -3.68
N VAL A 412 -20.98 -10.06 -4.44
CA VAL A 412 -20.09 -10.72 -5.41
C VAL A 412 -18.93 -11.32 -4.65
N ILE A 413 -18.81 -12.64 -4.69
CA ILE A 413 -17.62 -13.35 -4.19
C ILE A 413 -16.45 -12.98 -5.12
N PHE A 414 -15.27 -12.69 -4.56
CA PHE A 414 -14.07 -12.42 -5.37
C PHE A 414 -13.88 -13.54 -6.42
N PRO A 415 -13.80 -13.22 -7.73
CA PRO A 415 -13.83 -14.23 -8.80
C PRO A 415 -12.72 -15.27 -8.62
N GLN A 416 -13.04 -16.56 -8.80
CA GLN A 416 -12.06 -17.64 -8.67
C GLN A 416 -10.86 -17.44 -9.61
N ALA A 417 -11.12 -17.00 -10.84
CA ALA A 417 -10.09 -16.71 -11.83
C ALA A 417 -9.03 -15.69 -11.36
N LEU A 418 -9.34 -14.82 -10.38
CA LEU A 418 -8.42 -13.80 -9.87
C LEU A 418 -7.70 -14.19 -8.59
N ARG A 419 -8.01 -15.36 -8.01
CA ARG A 419 -7.44 -15.82 -6.74
C ARG A 419 -6.02 -16.39 -6.90
N GLY A 420 -5.61 -16.71 -8.12
CA GLY A 420 -4.30 -17.30 -8.38
C GLY A 420 -4.18 -18.80 -8.08
N GLY A 421 -5.30 -19.51 -7.86
CA GLY A 421 -5.34 -20.97 -7.72
C GLY A 421 -6.35 -21.57 -8.70
N GLN A 422 -5.97 -22.67 -9.38
CA GLN A 422 -6.89 -23.48 -10.19
C GLN A 422 -7.86 -24.24 -9.28
#